data_AF-Q1DK31-F1
#
_entry.id   AF-Q1DK31-F1
#
_cell.length_a   1.000
_cell.length_b   1.000
_cell.length_c   1.000
_cell.angle_alpha   90.00
_cell.angle_beta   90.00
_cell.angle_gamma   90.00
#
_symmetry.space_group_name_H-M   'P 1'
#
loop_
_entity.id
_entity.type
_entity.pdbx_description
1 polymer ?
#
loop_
_entity_poly.entity_id
_entity_poly.type
_entity_poly.pdbx_seq_one_letter_code
_entity_poly.pdbx_strand_id
1 'polypeptide(L)'
;MSCVDCRFAPACVTVRTRNLCENCFIRFLQTKVLRRMERYRLRNAPKDRQRKLILPLSYGVSSLALLHIVSSLLLKQRTTGQKRTAFDLHVLIVDPVSLHPSKGAAASGRLAKIKEAYPDNTYSEVPLRSIFDYDPDIRGDISQHTGIPLGSNPSRSDEEILNLFRASFSTATARADIDGILLRRLIVAFAKSHKCDGILWGDSDSRLAAKTLANVAKGRGSSLVWNVCEGMSPWDIYFNFPLRDLYKSELEVYASYALRDLQQIIDQDPRNFEDLSNRHMSIEDLMSQYVLTQGAKYPGVMANIVRTVDKLTTPGVENAKMCILCRVPAGENLNAASGSQMDIGSNGETTTVPRSTCYGCMRTLLDMKAPTSNSG
;
A
#
# COMPACT_ATOMS: atom_id res chain seq x y z
N MET A 1 -25.77 10.83 27.23
CA MET A 1 -26.52 9.79 26.51
C MET A 1 -25.89 8.43 26.78
N SER A 2 -26.68 7.36 26.92
CA SER A 2 -26.16 6.00 27.09
C SER A 2 -25.73 5.40 25.75
N CYS A 3 -24.80 4.44 25.80
CA CYS A 3 -24.38 3.66 24.64
C CYS A 3 -25.57 2.89 24.06
N VAL A 4 -25.80 3.01 22.75
CA VAL A 4 -26.95 2.35 22.10
C VAL A 4 -26.85 0.82 22.09
N ASP A 5 -25.63 0.28 22.19
CA ASP A 5 -25.37 -1.17 22.10
C ASP A 5 -25.48 -1.86 23.46
N CYS A 6 -24.76 -1.39 24.48
CA CYS A 6 -24.80 -2.01 25.80
C CYS A 6 -25.84 -1.41 26.74
N ARG A 7 -26.37 -0.20 26.44
CA ARG A 7 -27.35 0.57 27.24
C ARG A 7 -26.94 0.92 28.68
N PHE A 8 -25.81 0.41 29.15
CA PHE A 8 -25.32 0.61 30.52
C PHE A 8 -24.25 1.71 30.60
N ALA A 9 -23.22 1.65 29.75
CA ALA A 9 -22.13 2.61 29.78
C ALA A 9 -22.52 3.93 29.09
N PRO A 10 -21.96 5.09 29.52
CA PRO A 10 -22.13 6.34 28.79
C PRO A 10 -21.51 6.23 27.39
N ALA A 11 -22.17 6.83 26.39
CA ALA A 11 -21.59 6.95 25.07
C ALA A 11 -20.46 8.00 25.07
N CYS A 12 -19.32 7.67 24.48
CA CYS A 12 -18.15 8.55 24.38
C CYS A 12 -17.77 8.89 22.93
N VAL A 13 -18.34 8.21 21.95
CA VAL A 13 -18.11 8.47 20.53
C VAL A 13 -19.42 8.33 19.74
N THR A 14 -19.61 9.22 18.77
CA THR A 14 -20.68 9.11 17.78
C THR A 14 -20.09 8.68 16.44
N VAL A 15 -20.48 7.51 15.95
CA VAL A 15 -20.04 6.97 14.65
C VAL A 15 -21.25 6.59 13.83
N ARG A 16 -21.38 7.19 12.64
CA ARG A 16 -22.47 6.91 11.67
C ARG A 16 -23.84 6.89 12.36
N THR A 17 -24.15 8.00 13.03
CA THR A 17 -25.38 8.23 13.82
C THR A 17 -25.61 7.31 15.03
N ARG A 18 -24.63 6.48 15.41
CA ARG A 18 -24.69 5.62 16.61
C ARG A 18 -23.80 6.16 17.72
N ASN A 19 -24.38 6.33 18.91
CA ASN A 19 -23.67 6.75 20.11
C ASN A 19 -23.17 5.52 20.87
N LEU A 20 -21.86 5.29 20.89
CA LEU A 20 -21.24 4.08 21.43
C LEU A 20 -20.30 4.42 22.60
N CYS A 21 -20.20 3.51 23.57
CA CYS A 21 -19.09 3.53 24.52
C CYS A 21 -17.83 2.93 23.86
N GLU A 22 -16.68 3.15 24.49
CA GLU A 22 -15.37 2.69 24.03
C GLU A 22 -15.36 1.21 23.64
N ASN A 23 -15.81 0.33 24.55
CA ASN A 23 -15.83 -1.12 24.32
C ASN A 23 -16.74 -1.53 23.15
N CYS A 24 -17.92 -0.92 23.04
CA CYS A 24 -18.85 -1.21 21.94
C CYS A 24 -18.31 -0.70 20.61
N PHE A 25 -17.63 0.45 20.61
CA PHE A 25 -16.97 0.98 19.43
C PHE A 25 -15.82 0.09 18.94
N ILE A 26 -14.93 -0.35 19.83
CA ILE A 26 -13.85 -1.30 19.51
C ILE A 26 -14.43 -2.57 18.88
N ARG A 27 -15.47 -3.16 19.49
CA ARG A 27 -16.14 -4.37 18.96
C ARG A 27 -16.78 -4.12 17.61
N PHE A 28 -17.40 -2.96 17.41
CA PHE A 28 -18.03 -2.59 16.14
C PHE A 28 -17.02 -2.56 14.99
N LEU A 29 -15.87 -1.92 15.18
CA LEU A 29 -14.80 -1.88 14.18
C LEU A 29 -14.19 -3.27 13.95
N GLN A 30 -13.85 -4.00 15.01
CA GLN A 30 -13.35 -5.37 14.90
C GLN A 30 -14.30 -6.25 14.09
N THR A 31 -15.61 -6.18 14.35
CA THR A 31 -16.62 -6.97 13.62
C THR A 31 -16.63 -6.65 12.13
N LYS A 32 -16.49 -5.39 11.74
CA LYS A 32 -16.41 -5.01 10.31
C LYS A 32 -15.20 -5.62 9.62
N VAL A 33 -14.02 -5.53 10.24
CA VAL A 33 -12.79 -6.12 9.71
C VAL A 33 -12.93 -7.65 9.58
N LEU A 34 -13.49 -8.31 10.59
CA LEU A 34 -13.69 -9.77 10.57
C LEU A 34 -14.67 -10.23 9.49
N ARG A 35 -15.70 -9.44 9.17
CA ARG A 35 -16.62 -9.73 8.06
C ARG A 35 -15.92 -9.68 6.70
N ARG A 36 -14.98 -8.74 6.51
CA ARG A 36 -14.15 -8.69 5.30
C ARG A 36 -13.17 -9.87 5.21
N MET A 37 -12.73 -10.38 6.36
CA MET A 37 -11.84 -11.54 6.45
C MET A 37 -12.58 -12.89 6.52
N GLU A 38 -13.85 -12.96 6.09
CA GLU A 38 -14.68 -14.18 6.15
C GLU A 38 -14.03 -15.40 5.48
N ARG A 39 -13.34 -15.17 4.35
CA ARG A 39 -12.60 -16.21 3.63
C ARG A 39 -11.51 -16.88 4.49
N TYR A 40 -10.99 -16.15 5.48
CA TYR A 40 -9.94 -16.60 6.37
C TYR A 40 -10.46 -17.08 7.73
N ARG A 41 -11.73 -17.48 7.82
CA ARG A 41 -12.20 -18.25 8.99
C ARG A 41 -11.58 -19.64 9.02
N LEU A 42 -11.42 -20.17 10.23
CA LEU A 42 -10.83 -21.50 10.46
C LEU A 42 -11.54 -22.62 9.68
N ARG A 43 -12.88 -22.55 9.53
CA ARG A 43 -13.65 -23.49 8.73
C ARG A 43 -13.25 -23.56 7.26
N ASN A 44 -12.66 -22.48 6.74
CA ASN A 44 -12.20 -22.35 5.36
C ASN A 44 -10.69 -22.57 5.24
N ALA A 45 -10.00 -22.96 6.32
CA ALA A 45 -8.57 -23.20 6.31
C ALA A 45 -8.24 -24.53 5.60
N PRO A 46 -7.14 -24.60 4.82
CA PRO A 46 -6.70 -25.86 4.21
C PRO A 46 -6.38 -26.89 5.31
N LYS A 47 -6.78 -28.15 5.13
CA LYS A 47 -6.57 -29.21 6.14
C LYS A 47 -5.15 -29.74 6.14
N ASP A 48 -4.49 -29.68 5.00
CA ASP A 48 -3.17 -30.23 4.66
C ASP A 48 -2.00 -29.32 5.07
N ARG A 49 -2.22 -28.00 5.10
CA ARG A 49 -1.17 -27.04 5.44
C ARG A 49 -1.69 -25.82 6.19
N GLN A 50 -0.78 -25.15 6.89
CA GLN A 50 -1.07 -23.85 7.50
C GLN A 50 -1.10 -22.75 6.43
N ARG A 51 -2.21 -22.01 6.37
CA ARG A 51 -2.35 -20.84 5.51
C ARG A 51 -1.48 -19.72 6.07
N LYS A 52 -0.75 -19.00 5.22
CA LYS A 52 0.11 -17.89 5.65
C LYS A 52 -0.33 -16.59 4.97
N LEU A 53 -0.57 -15.55 5.75
CA LEU A 53 -0.91 -14.22 5.24
C LEU A 53 0.18 -13.23 5.64
N ILE A 54 0.42 -12.24 4.79
CA ILE A 54 1.37 -11.17 5.08
C ILE A 54 0.64 -9.84 5.32
N LEU A 55 1.10 -9.05 6.29
CA LEU A 55 0.61 -7.71 6.57
C LEU A 55 1.77 -6.73 6.43
N PRO A 56 1.79 -5.90 5.38
CA PRO A 56 2.72 -4.79 5.27
C PRO A 56 2.37 -3.72 6.32
N LEU A 57 3.32 -3.43 7.20
CA LEU A 57 3.18 -2.47 8.29
C LEU A 57 3.99 -1.21 7.99
N SER A 58 3.30 -0.07 7.90
CA SER A 58 3.91 1.23 7.60
C SER A 58 4.03 2.14 8.83
N TYR A 59 3.69 1.62 10.01
CA TYR A 59 3.46 2.35 11.25
C TYR A 59 2.40 3.48 11.22
N GLY A 60 1.70 3.65 10.10
CA GLY A 60 0.52 4.52 10.05
C GLY A 60 -0.62 3.89 10.86
N VAL A 61 -1.53 4.75 11.33
CA VAL A 61 -2.67 4.37 12.18
C VAL A 61 -3.46 3.17 11.63
N SER A 62 -3.73 3.14 10.33
CA SER A 62 -4.49 2.06 9.70
C SER A 62 -3.75 0.72 9.76
N SER A 63 -2.45 0.71 9.46
CA SER A 63 -1.66 -0.53 9.47
C SER A 63 -1.52 -1.13 10.88
N LEU A 64 -1.34 -0.27 11.90
CA LEU A 64 -1.27 -0.69 13.31
C LEU A 64 -2.63 -1.13 13.84
N ALA A 65 -3.71 -0.42 13.50
CA ALA A 65 -5.07 -0.84 13.83
C ALA A 65 -5.39 -2.22 13.24
N LEU A 66 -5.02 -2.45 11.97
CA LEU A 66 -5.20 -3.76 11.34
C LEU A 66 -4.40 -4.85 12.06
N LEU A 67 -3.12 -4.61 12.35
CA LEU A 67 -2.28 -5.55 13.07
C LEU A 67 -2.89 -5.94 14.42
N HIS A 68 -3.33 -4.96 15.19
CA HIS A 68 -3.93 -5.21 16.49
C HIS A 68 -5.24 -5.99 16.41
N ILE A 69 -6.13 -5.65 15.46
CA ILE A 69 -7.40 -6.36 15.26
C ILE A 69 -7.14 -7.83 14.88
N VAL A 70 -6.22 -8.07 13.93
CA VAL A 70 -5.90 -9.42 13.45
C VAL A 70 -5.17 -10.22 14.54
N SER A 71 -4.20 -9.62 15.23
CA SER A 71 -3.49 -10.31 16.32
C SER A 71 -4.42 -10.67 17.47
N SER A 72 -5.35 -9.78 17.81
CA SER A 72 -6.38 -10.04 18.83
C SER A 72 -7.33 -11.18 18.42
N LEU A 73 -7.65 -11.31 17.13
CA LEU A 73 -8.42 -12.44 16.61
C LEU A 73 -7.65 -13.76 16.77
N LEU A 74 -6.39 -13.78 16.35
CA LEU A 74 -5.55 -14.98 16.39
C LEU A 74 -5.31 -15.42 17.85
N LEU A 75 -5.05 -14.47 18.74
CA LEU A 75 -4.91 -14.74 20.18
C LEU A 75 -6.19 -15.37 20.75
N LYS A 76 -7.37 -14.83 20.43
CA LYS A 76 -8.66 -15.40 20.85
C LYS A 76 -8.86 -16.83 20.34
N GLN A 77 -8.44 -17.13 19.11
CA GLN A 77 -8.52 -18.51 18.58
C GLN A 77 -7.61 -19.45 19.37
N ARG A 78 -6.38 -19.04 19.69
CA ARG A 78 -5.44 -19.84 20.49
C ARG A 78 -5.96 -20.09 21.90
N THR A 79 -6.49 -19.06 22.58
CA THR A 79 -6.93 -19.16 23.98
C THR A 79 -8.26 -19.87 24.16
N THR A 80 -9.12 -19.92 23.13
CA THR A 80 -10.39 -20.67 23.17
C THR A 80 -10.21 -22.18 22.94
N GLY A 81 -8.98 -22.68 23.00
CA GLY A 81 -8.68 -24.11 22.90
C GLY A 81 -8.69 -24.65 21.47
N GLN A 82 -8.75 -23.78 20.45
CA GLN A 82 -8.57 -24.24 19.08
C GLN A 82 -7.10 -24.63 18.89
N LYS A 83 -6.84 -25.89 18.53
CA LYS A 83 -5.48 -26.41 18.30
C LYS A 83 -4.72 -25.66 17.20
N ARG A 84 -5.43 -24.90 16.36
CA ARG A 84 -4.89 -24.25 15.17
C ARG A 84 -5.61 -22.94 14.91
N THR A 85 -4.85 -21.91 14.54
CA THR A 85 -5.40 -20.64 14.04
C THR A 85 -5.79 -20.76 12.58
N ALA A 86 -6.69 -19.88 12.13
CA ALA A 86 -7.15 -19.92 10.74
C ALA A 86 -6.06 -19.63 9.70
N PHE A 87 -5.00 -18.93 10.11
CA PHE A 87 -3.80 -18.63 9.35
C PHE A 87 -2.67 -18.19 10.28
N ASP A 88 -1.44 -18.20 9.77
CA ASP A 88 -0.28 -17.55 10.36
C ASP A 88 -0.13 -16.14 9.77
N LEU A 89 0.27 -15.19 10.60
CA LEU A 89 0.51 -13.81 10.21
C LEU A 89 2.01 -13.51 10.16
N HIS A 90 2.47 -13.05 8.99
CA HIS A 90 3.80 -12.49 8.81
C HIS A 90 3.68 -10.96 8.66
N VAL A 91 4.20 -10.21 9.62
CA VAL A 91 4.27 -8.75 9.57
C VAL A 91 5.56 -8.34 8.84
N LEU A 92 5.42 -7.62 7.74
CA LEU A 92 6.54 -7.10 6.96
C LEU A 92 6.65 -5.59 7.15
N ILE A 93 7.80 -5.12 7.58
CA ILE A 93 8.14 -3.71 7.68
C ILE A 93 9.15 -3.42 6.57
N VAL A 94 8.82 -2.47 5.70
CA VAL A 94 9.82 -1.90 4.78
C VAL A 94 10.35 -0.64 5.45
N ASP A 95 11.65 -0.60 5.71
CA ASP A 95 12.29 0.46 6.51
C ASP A 95 11.83 1.85 6.02
N PRO A 96 11.11 2.62 6.86
CA PRO A 96 10.63 3.94 6.49
C PRO A 96 11.75 4.90 6.06
N VAL A 97 12.97 4.74 6.59
CA VAL A 97 14.11 5.58 6.24
C VAL A 97 14.54 5.34 4.79
N SER A 98 14.49 4.08 4.33
CA SER A 98 14.79 3.73 2.94
C SER A 98 13.77 4.31 1.94
N LEU A 99 12.52 4.51 2.36
CA LEU A 99 11.47 5.15 1.55
C LEU A 99 11.57 6.67 1.61
N HIS A 100 11.82 7.25 2.77
CA HIS A 100 11.90 8.69 2.95
C HIS A 100 13.09 9.02 3.84
N PRO A 101 14.28 9.31 3.27
CA PRO A 101 15.48 9.63 4.04
C PRO A 101 15.27 10.81 5.01
N SER A 102 14.36 11.72 4.66
CA SER A 102 13.97 12.87 5.48
C SER A 102 13.23 12.50 6.77
N LYS A 103 12.69 11.28 6.91
CA LYS A 103 11.96 10.86 8.11
C LYS A 103 12.85 10.56 9.32
N GLY A 104 14.18 10.65 9.20
CA GLY A 104 15.13 10.53 10.31
C GLY A 104 15.08 9.18 11.04
N ALA A 105 16.10 8.89 11.85
CA ALA A 105 16.25 7.62 12.58
C ALA A 105 15.26 7.45 13.77
N ALA A 106 14.06 8.04 13.70
CA ALA A 106 13.01 7.88 14.70
C ALA A 106 12.48 6.42 14.81
N ALA A 107 13.05 5.49 14.04
CA ALA A 107 12.66 4.09 13.95
C ALA A 107 13.21 3.19 15.08
N SER A 108 14.24 3.61 15.82
CA SER A 108 14.89 2.73 16.82
C SER A 108 13.90 2.27 17.90
N GLY A 109 13.75 0.95 18.06
CA GLY A 109 12.92 0.32 19.09
C GLY A 109 11.42 0.23 18.78
N ARG A 110 10.92 0.79 17.67
CA ARG A 110 9.48 0.69 17.32
C ARG A 110 9.06 -0.76 17.09
N LEU A 111 9.85 -1.53 16.35
CA LEU A 111 9.58 -2.95 16.12
C LEU A 111 9.61 -3.75 17.42
N ALA A 112 10.50 -3.42 18.37
CA ALA A 112 10.56 -4.09 19.66
C ALA A 112 9.26 -3.93 20.45
N LYS A 113 8.72 -2.70 20.53
CA LYS A 113 7.41 -2.44 21.17
C LYS A 113 6.26 -3.19 20.51
N ILE A 114 6.30 -3.35 19.18
CA ILE A 114 5.29 -4.14 18.47
C ILE A 114 5.40 -5.63 18.79
N LYS A 115 6.63 -6.17 18.82
CA LYS A 115 6.87 -7.57 19.18
C LYS A 115 6.46 -7.86 20.62
N GLU A 116 6.69 -6.93 21.53
CA GLU A 116 6.23 -7.01 22.91
C GLU A 116 4.69 -7.05 22.99
N ALA A 117 4.00 -6.19 22.24
CA ALA A 117 2.54 -6.14 22.23
C ALA A 117 1.89 -7.35 21.53
N TYR A 118 2.52 -7.93 20.50
CA TYR A 118 1.96 -9.00 19.68
C TYR A 118 2.98 -10.12 19.39
N PRO A 119 3.46 -10.86 20.41
CA PRO A 119 4.62 -11.76 20.28
C PRO A 119 4.39 -12.97 19.36
N ASP A 120 3.14 -13.39 19.16
CA ASP A 120 2.81 -14.62 18.43
C ASP A 120 2.88 -14.52 16.89
N ASN A 121 3.35 -13.40 16.34
CA ASN A 121 3.44 -13.20 14.90
C ASN A 121 4.89 -13.35 14.40
N THR A 122 5.06 -13.69 13.13
CA THR A 122 6.38 -13.60 12.48
C THR A 122 6.63 -12.16 12.03
N TYR A 123 7.86 -11.67 12.18
CA TYR A 123 8.25 -10.31 11.81
C TYR A 123 9.47 -10.32 10.90
N SER A 124 9.43 -9.53 9.83
CA SER A 124 10.60 -9.19 9.02
C SER A 124 10.66 -7.69 8.81
N GLU A 125 11.87 -7.15 8.89
CA GLU A 125 12.17 -5.76 8.57
C GLU A 125 13.25 -5.74 7.50
N VAL A 126 12.95 -5.09 6.36
CA VAL A 126 13.82 -5.07 5.18
C VAL A 126 13.90 -3.66 4.61
N PRO A 127 15.07 -3.18 4.14
CA PRO A 127 15.14 -1.93 3.41
C PRO A 127 14.53 -2.06 2.01
N LEU A 128 14.13 -0.94 1.40
CA LEU A 128 13.57 -0.93 0.04
C LEU A 128 14.51 -1.55 -1.00
N ARG A 129 15.83 -1.40 -0.84
CA ARG A 129 16.84 -2.06 -1.69
C ARG A 129 16.72 -3.57 -1.74
N SER A 130 16.08 -4.22 -0.76
CA SER A 130 15.88 -5.67 -0.79
C SER A 130 14.99 -6.12 -1.95
N ILE A 131 14.38 -5.19 -2.70
CA ILE A 131 13.70 -5.50 -3.95
C ILE A 131 14.60 -6.26 -4.92
N PHE A 132 15.92 -6.01 -4.94
CA PHE A 132 16.87 -6.75 -5.77
C PHE A 132 17.06 -8.21 -5.34
N ASP A 133 16.79 -8.53 -4.07
CA ASP A 133 16.89 -9.91 -3.54
C ASP A 133 15.64 -10.73 -3.85
N TYR A 134 14.48 -10.08 -3.96
CA TYR A 134 13.17 -10.74 -4.08
C TYR A 134 12.58 -10.69 -5.49
N ASP A 135 12.80 -9.60 -6.23
CA ASP A 135 12.25 -9.38 -7.57
C ASP A 135 13.38 -9.57 -8.61
N PRO A 136 13.46 -10.75 -9.27
CA PRO A 136 14.57 -11.06 -10.17
C PRO A 136 14.60 -10.15 -11.41
N ASP A 137 13.46 -9.56 -11.79
CA ASP A 137 13.36 -8.75 -12.99
C ASP A 137 13.72 -7.27 -12.74
N ILE A 138 13.71 -6.82 -11.49
CA ILE A 138 13.81 -5.38 -11.17
C ILE A 138 15.10 -4.75 -11.68
N ARG A 139 16.22 -5.49 -11.63
CA ARG A 139 17.51 -5.00 -12.11
C ARG A 139 17.47 -4.74 -13.62
N GLY A 140 16.90 -5.68 -14.37
CA GLY A 140 16.71 -5.54 -15.81
C GLY A 140 15.75 -4.39 -16.15
N ASP A 141 14.63 -4.31 -15.42
CA ASP A 141 13.65 -3.25 -15.57
C ASP A 141 14.30 -1.87 -15.35
N ILE A 142 15.00 -1.63 -14.25
CA ILE A 142 15.65 -0.33 -13.98
C ILE A 142 16.71 0.01 -15.04
N SER A 143 17.51 -0.99 -15.47
CA SER A 143 18.53 -0.79 -16.49
C SER A 143 17.94 -0.31 -17.81
N GLN A 144 16.82 -0.90 -18.23
CA GLN A 144 16.15 -0.54 -19.48
C GLN A 144 15.61 0.89 -19.50
N HIS A 145 15.19 1.44 -18.36
CA HIS A 145 14.61 2.78 -18.29
C HIS A 145 15.62 3.89 -18.06
N THR A 146 16.72 3.57 -17.35
CA THR A 146 17.70 4.58 -16.96
C THR A 146 18.72 4.92 -18.03
N GLY A 147 18.90 4.03 -19.01
CA GLY A 147 20.10 4.08 -19.87
C GLY A 147 21.40 3.99 -19.05
N ILE A 148 21.33 3.74 -17.73
CA ILE A 148 22.48 3.45 -16.88
C ILE A 148 22.80 1.99 -17.19
N PRO A 149 23.92 1.70 -17.85
CA PRO A 149 24.28 0.33 -18.11
C PRO A 149 24.81 -0.22 -16.78
N LEU A 150 23.90 -0.78 -15.99
CA LEU A 150 24.12 -1.32 -14.65
C LEU A 150 25.20 -2.41 -14.61
N GLY A 151 25.57 -2.98 -15.75
CA GLY A 151 26.70 -3.90 -15.90
C GLY A 151 28.08 -3.23 -16.09
N SER A 152 28.16 -1.91 -16.27
CA SER A 152 29.43 -1.24 -16.65
C SER A 152 30.30 -0.86 -15.47
N ASN A 153 29.76 -0.88 -14.25
CA ASN A 153 30.53 -0.65 -13.04
C ASN A 153 30.10 -1.66 -11.97
N PRO A 154 30.80 -2.81 -11.84
CA PRO A 154 30.49 -3.83 -10.83
C PRO A 154 30.66 -3.35 -9.38
N SER A 155 31.00 -2.07 -9.19
CA SER A 155 31.26 -1.40 -7.92
C SER A 155 30.06 -0.70 -7.29
N ARG A 156 28.95 -0.46 -8.00
CA ARG A 156 27.78 0.22 -7.42
C ARG A 156 26.92 -0.74 -6.62
N SER A 157 26.64 -0.39 -5.38
CA SER A 157 25.74 -1.12 -4.50
C SER A 157 24.28 -1.00 -4.95
N ASP A 158 23.46 -1.97 -4.54
CA ASP A 158 22.02 -1.99 -4.81
C ASP A 158 21.29 -0.76 -4.24
N GLU A 159 21.77 -0.24 -3.11
CA GLU A 159 21.28 1.00 -2.51
C GLU A 159 21.55 2.20 -3.42
N GLU A 160 22.77 2.32 -3.96
CA GLU A 160 23.14 3.42 -4.85
C GLU A 160 22.36 3.37 -6.16
N ILE A 161 22.19 2.17 -6.74
CA ILE A 161 21.37 1.96 -7.94
C ILE A 161 19.95 2.47 -7.71
N LEU A 162 19.33 2.05 -6.61
CA LEU A 162 17.96 2.41 -6.29
C LEU A 162 17.82 3.92 -6.10
N ASN A 163 18.76 4.52 -5.37
CA ASN A 163 18.74 5.95 -5.09
C ASN A 163 18.97 6.78 -6.37
N LEU A 164 19.86 6.36 -7.26
CA LEU A 164 20.03 6.98 -8.57
C LEU A 164 18.75 6.86 -9.43
N PHE A 165 18.11 5.69 -9.44
CA PHE A 165 16.86 5.52 -10.17
C PHE A 165 15.77 6.44 -9.63
N ARG A 166 15.59 6.50 -8.31
CA ARG A 166 14.58 7.38 -7.69
C ARG A 166 14.87 8.87 -7.87
N ALA A 167 16.15 9.25 -7.83
CA ALA A 167 16.59 10.64 -8.02
C ALA A 167 16.42 11.13 -9.47
N SER A 168 16.30 10.23 -10.44
CA SER A 168 16.10 10.59 -11.84
C SER A 168 14.74 11.23 -12.14
N PHE A 169 13.75 11.05 -11.26
CA PHE A 169 12.42 11.62 -11.42
C PHE A 169 12.34 13.04 -10.85
N SER A 170 11.93 13.99 -11.68
CA SER A 170 12.06 15.41 -11.38
C SER A 170 10.91 15.96 -10.52
N THR A 171 9.71 15.42 -10.68
CA THR A 171 8.50 15.87 -10.00
C THR A 171 8.21 15.08 -8.73
N ALA A 172 7.53 15.72 -7.76
CA ALA A 172 7.05 15.04 -6.55
C ALA A 172 6.11 13.87 -6.89
N THR A 173 5.21 14.06 -7.86
CA THR A 173 4.28 13.02 -8.34
C THR A 173 5.00 11.81 -8.92
N ALA A 174 5.98 12.00 -9.80
CA ALA A 174 6.67 10.86 -10.40
C ALA A 174 7.47 10.08 -9.36
N ARG A 175 8.13 10.77 -8.43
CA ARG A 175 8.84 10.13 -7.30
C ARG A 175 7.91 9.32 -6.41
N ALA A 176 6.80 9.92 -5.96
CA ALA A 176 5.82 9.24 -5.11
C ALA A 176 5.22 8.02 -5.82
N ASP A 177 5.00 8.12 -7.13
CA ASP A 177 4.45 7.05 -7.93
C ASP A 177 5.43 5.88 -8.12
N ILE A 178 6.70 6.17 -8.39
CA ILE A 178 7.76 5.16 -8.49
C ILE A 178 7.98 4.47 -7.15
N ASP A 179 8.04 5.24 -6.06
CA ASP A 179 8.16 4.69 -4.71
C ASP A 179 6.99 3.75 -4.39
N GLY A 180 5.76 4.12 -4.77
CA GLY A 180 4.59 3.27 -4.64
C GLY A 180 4.68 1.97 -5.45
N ILE A 181 5.22 2.04 -6.68
CA ILE A 181 5.43 0.85 -7.52
C ILE A 181 6.50 -0.07 -6.93
N LEU A 182 7.65 0.48 -6.56
CA LEU A 182 8.76 -0.28 -5.97
C LEU A 182 8.33 -0.96 -4.67
N LEU A 183 7.66 -0.22 -3.79
CA LEU A 183 7.16 -0.75 -2.53
C LEU A 183 6.21 -1.93 -2.75
N ARG A 184 5.25 -1.79 -3.68
CA ARG A 184 4.32 -2.89 -3.98
C ARG A 184 5.06 -4.10 -4.55
N ARG A 185 5.99 -3.89 -5.48
CA ARG A 185 6.76 -4.99 -6.08
C ARG A 185 7.56 -5.75 -5.03
N LEU A 186 8.28 -5.05 -4.16
CA LEU A 186 8.97 -5.65 -3.03
C LEU A 186 8.02 -6.47 -2.15
N ILE A 187 6.90 -5.89 -1.73
CA ILE A 187 5.93 -6.58 -0.87
C ILE A 187 5.39 -7.85 -1.53
N VAL A 188 5.03 -7.78 -2.82
CA VAL A 188 4.52 -8.93 -3.57
C VAL A 188 5.59 -10.00 -3.73
N ALA A 189 6.80 -9.61 -4.13
CA ALA A 189 7.92 -10.53 -4.33
C ALA A 189 8.32 -11.23 -3.01
N PHE A 190 8.39 -10.47 -1.92
CA PHE A 190 8.61 -11.00 -0.58
C PHE A 190 7.50 -11.98 -0.15
N ALA A 191 6.24 -11.64 -0.43
CA ALA A 191 5.12 -12.51 -0.09
C ALA A 191 5.19 -13.84 -0.85
N LYS A 192 5.59 -13.82 -2.12
CA LYS A 192 5.78 -15.02 -2.94
C LYS A 192 6.94 -15.87 -2.45
N SER A 193 8.10 -15.27 -2.14
CA SER A 193 9.26 -16.00 -1.62
C SER A 193 8.96 -16.71 -0.29
N HIS A 194 8.08 -16.13 0.52
CA HIS A 194 7.63 -16.70 1.79
C HIS A 194 6.40 -17.61 1.69
N LYS A 195 5.95 -17.94 0.46
CA LYS A 195 4.80 -18.80 0.17
C LYS A 195 3.51 -18.33 0.86
N CYS A 196 3.29 -17.02 0.90
CA CYS A 196 2.08 -16.43 1.47
C CYS A 196 0.90 -16.57 0.49
N ASP A 197 -0.28 -16.90 1.02
CA ASP A 197 -1.53 -17.06 0.29
C ASP A 197 -2.24 -15.73 -0.04
N GLY A 198 -1.87 -14.66 0.66
CA GLY A 198 -2.48 -13.36 0.47
C GLY A 198 -1.84 -12.25 1.27
N ILE A 199 -2.10 -11.02 0.83
CA ILE A 199 -1.63 -9.77 1.42
C ILE A 199 -2.81 -9.07 2.09
N LEU A 200 -2.62 -8.66 3.34
CA LEU A 200 -3.55 -7.86 4.12
C LEU A 200 -3.10 -6.40 4.09
N TRP A 201 -3.59 -5.65 3.12
CA TRP A 201 -3.28 -4.24 2.97
C TRP A 201 -4.03 -3.41 4.02
N GLY A 202 -3.30 -2.55 4.73
CA GLY A 202 -3.85 -1.63 5.72
C GLY A 202 -4.58 -0.41 5.14
N ASP A 203 -5.01 -0.44 3.87
CA ASP A 203 -5.72 0.70 3.28
C ASP A 203 -7.15 0.78 3.81
N SER A 204 -7.49 1.94 4.38
CA SER A 204 -8.84 2.32 4.80
C SER A 204 -9.69 2.79 3.61
N ASP A 205 -10.99 2.99 3.81
CA ASP A 205 -11.89 3.61 2.81
C ASP A 205 -11.28 4.91 2.27
N SER A 206 -10.84 5.79 3.18
CA SER A 206 -10.24 7.08 2.85
C SER A 206 -8.96 6.92 2.01
N ARG A 207 -8.12 5.93 2.34
CA ARG A 207 -6.89 5.67 1.59
C ARG A 207 -7.18 5.06 0.21
N LEU A 208 -8.16 4.17 0.12
CA LEU A 208 -8.59 3.57 -1.14
C LEU A 208 -9.24 4.60 -2.06
N ALA A 209 -10.06 5.51 -1.53
CA ALA A 209 -10.61 6.63 -2.29
C ALA A 209 -9.50 7.54 -2.83
N ALA A 210 -8.53 7.92 -1.99
CA ALA A 210 -7.40 8.74 -2.40
C ALA A 210 -6.53 8.05 -3.47
N LYS A 211 -6.18 6.76 -3.26
CA LYS A 211 -5.48 5.93 -4.25
C LYS A 211 -6.25 5.84 -5.56
N THR A 212 -7.58 5.73 -5.48
CA THR A 212 -8.43 5.64 -6.66
C THR A 212 -8.34 6.92 -7.49
N LEU A 213 -8.57 8.07 -6.87
CA LEU A 213 -8.49 9.37 -7.54
C LEU A 213 -7.09 9.63 -8.10
N ALA A 214 -6.04 9.32 -7.34
CA ALA A 214 -4.66 9.49 -7.79
C ALA A 214 -4.33 8.60 -9.01
N ASN A 215 -4.76 7.33 -9.00
CA ASN A 215 -4.55 6.45 -10.14
C ASN A 215 -5.33 6.91 -11.37
N VAL A 216 -6.57 7.37 -11.21
CA VAL A 216 -7.34 7.94 -12.33
C VAL A 216 -6.64 9.18 -12.90
N ALA A 217 -6.21 10.10 -12.04
CA ALA A 217 -5.50 11.32 -12.45
C ALA A 217 -4.19 11.03 -13.21
N LYS A 218 -3.47 9.98 -12.82
CA LYS A 218 -2.25 9.50 -13.51
C LYS A 218 -2.53 8.65 -14.76
N GLY A 219 -3.80 8.47 -15.15
CA GLY A 219 -4.18 7.67 -16.31
C GLY A 219 -4.05 6.14 -16.11
N ARG A 220 -4.15 5.67 -14.87
CA ARG A 220 -4.14 4.22 -14.52
C ARG A 220 -5.53 3.61 -14.39
N GLY A 221 -6.56 4.19 -15.03
CA GLY A 221 -7.94 3.68 -14.97
C GLY A 221 -8.07 2.19 -15.33
N SER A 222 -7.36 1.73 -16.37
CA SER A 222 -7.39 0.33 -16.83
C SER A 222 -6.73 -0.68 -15.87
N SER A 223 -5.81 -0.22 -15.03
CA SER A 223 -5.10 -1.05 -14.05
C SER A 223 -5.64 -0.88 -12.63
N LEU A 224 -6.63 -0.01 -12.45
CA LEU A 224 -7.11 0.46 -11.16
C LEU A 224 -7.63 -0.68 -10.29
N VAL A 225 -8.36 -1.63 -10.87
CA VAL A 225 -8.91 -2.82 -10.17
C VAL A 225 -7.83 -3.58 -9.40
N TRP A 226 -6.63 -3.73 -9.98
CA TRP A 226 -5.51 -4.44 -9.36
C TRP A 226 -4.80 -3.67 -8.24
N ASN A 227 -5.15 -2.39 -8.06
CA ASN A 227 -4.56 -1.53 -7.04
C ASN A 227 -5.48 -1.35 -5.83
N VAL A 228 -6.80 -1.41 -6.01
CA VAL A 228 -7.77 -1.00 -4.98
C VAL A 228 -8.91 -2.00 -4.75
N CYS A 229 -9.01 -3.09 -5.51
CA CYS A 229 -10.05 -4.11 -5.32
C CYS A 229 -9.50 -5.37 -4.65
N GLU A 230 -10.36 -6.07 -3.92
CA GLU A 230 -10.05 -7.41 -3.39
C GLU A 230 -10.13 -8.44 -4.51
N GLY A 231 -9.23 -9.43 -4.48
CA GLY A 231 -9.23 -10.45 -5.52
C GLY A 231 -7.88 -11.11 -5.70
N MET A 232 -7.85 -12.10 -6.60
CA MET A 232 -6.59 -12.66 -7.07
C MET A 232 -5.89 -11.59 -7.89
N SER A 233 -4.69 -11.18 -7.48
CA SER A 233 -3.92 -10.20 -8.24
C SER A 233 -3.25 -10.83 -9.47
N PRO A 234 -2.74 -10.03 -10.41
CA PRO A 234 -1.98 -10.53 -11.57
C PRO A 234 -0.66 -11.24 -11.21
N TRP A 235 -0.28 -11.27 -9.94
CA TRP A 235 0.94 -11.92 -9.45
C TRP A 235 0.70 -13.28 -8.78
N ASP A 236 -0.52 -13.83 -8.92
CA ASP A 236 -0.98 -15.07 -8.28
C ASP A 236 -0.97 -15.03 -6.75
N ILE A 237 -1.18 -13.83 -6.20
CA ILE A 237 -1.37 -13.65 -4.76
C ILE A 237 -2.65 -12.88 -4.48
N TYR A 238 -3.39 -13.27 -3.46
CA TYR A 238 -4.67 -12.63 -3.17
C TYR A 238 -4.49 -11.32 -2.41
N PHE A 239 -5.11 -10.24 -2.90
CA PHE A 239 -5.12 -8.95 -2.23
C PHE A 239 -6.39 -8.79 -1.39
N ASN A 240 -6.21 -8.38 -0.14
CA ASN A 240 -7.29 -8.08 0.80
C ASN A 240 -7.12 -6.68 1.36
N PHE A 241 -8.22 -5.97 1.59
CA PHE A 241 -8.18 -4.69 2.28
C PHE A 241 -9.22 -4.70 3.40
N PRO A 242 -8.89 -5.35 4.54
CA PRO A 242 -9.86 -5.56 5.62
C PRO A 242 -10.43 -4.28 6.23
N LEU A 243 -9.75 -3.14 6.04
CA LEU A 243 -10.17 -1.82 6.51
C LEU A 243 -10.99 -1.02 5.47
N ARG A 244 -11.34 -1.60 4.32
CA ARG A 244 -12.03 -0.90 3.22
C ARG A 244 -13.32 -0.19 3.63
N ASP A 245 -14.03 -0.69 4.64
CA ASP A 245 -15.30 -0.09 5.09
C ASP A 245 -15.17 0.87 6.27
N LEU A 246 -13.93 1.24 6.63
CA LEU A 246 -13.60 2.10 7.76
C LEU A 246 -12.92 3.38 7.30
N TYR A 247 -13.37 4.53 7.82
CA TYR A 247 -12.72 5.81 7.55
C TYR A 247 -11.45 5.96 8.39
N LYS A 248 -10.51 6.77 7.91
CA LYS A 248 -9.29 7.05 8.68
C LYS A 248 -9.58 7.65 10.05
N SER A 249 -10.52 8.60 10.13
CA SER A 249 -10.94 9.20 11.41
C SER A 249 -11.53 8.17 12.38
N GLU A 250 -12.26 7.17 11.88
CA GLU A 250 -12.74 6.05 12.71
C GLU A 250 -11.55 5.23 13.26
N LEU A 251 -10.50 5.04 12.46
CA LEU A 251 -9.28 4.32 12.86
C LEU A 251 -8.41 5.11 13.84
N GLU A 252 -8.38 6.43 13.75
CA GLU A 252 -7.71 7.32 14.72
C GLU A 252 -8.37 7.23 16.09
N VAL A 253 -9.71 7.28 16.13
CA VAL A 253 -10.47 7.06 17.38
C VAL A 253 -10.30 5.62 17.87
N TYR A 254 -10.22 4.63 16.98
CA TYR A 254 -9.92 3.26 17.38
C TYR A 254 -8.56 3.15 18.04
N ALA A 255 -7.54 3.77 17.46
CA ALA A 255 -6.20 3.76 17.99
C ALA A 255 -6.12 4.45 19.36
N SER A 256 -6.80 5.57 19.57
CA SER A 256 -6.78 6.28 20.86
C SER A 256 -7.36 5.44 22.00
N TYR A 257 -8.28 4.52 21.70
CA TYR A 257 -8.84 3.60 22.69
C TYR A 257 -8.08 2.28 22.81
N ALA A 258 -7.83 1.60 21.68
CA ALA A 258 -7.33 0.23 21.66
C ALA A 258 -5.80 0.12 21.58
N LEU A 259 -5.10 1.19 21.19
CA LEU A 259 -3.65 1.22 20.97
C LEU A 259 -2.94 2.21 21.90
N ARG A 260 -3.45 2.42 23.12
CA ARG A 260 -2.90 3.40 24.08
C ARG A 260 -1.39 3.23 24.29
N ASP A 261 -0.94 2.00 24.50
CA ASP A 261 0.47 1.68 24.76
C ASP A 261 1.37 1.85 23.53
N LEU A 262 0.77 1.87 22.33
CA LEU A 262 1.46 2.03 21.05
C LEU A 262 1.33 3.43 20.45
N GLN A 263 0.64 4.38 21.09
CA GLN A 263 0.43 5.74 20.55
C GLN A 263 1.73 6.42 20.13
N GLN A 264 2.77 6.29 20.96
CA GLN A 264 4.11 6.84 20.73
C GLN A 264 4.82 6.32 19.47
N ILE A 265 4.39 5.16 18.93
CA ILE A 265 4.95 4.58 17.71
C ILE A 265 4.01 4.71 16.51
N ILE A 266 2.94 5.49 16.59
CA ILE A 266 2.07 5.75 15.44
C ILE A 266 2.65 6.92 14.66
N ASP A 267 2.94 6.72 13.37
CA ASP A 267 3.29 7.83 12.47
C ASP A 267 2.09 8.79 12.40
N GLN A 268 2.32 10.05 12.78
CA GLN A 268 1.36 11.11 12.56
C GLN A 268 1.46 11.60 11.11
N ASP A 269 0.32 11.84 10.47
CA ASP A 269 0.32 12.51 9.18
C ASP A 269 0.86 13.94 9.30
N PRO A 270 1.45 14.48 8.22
CA PRO A 270 1.81 15.89 8.17
C PRO A 270 0.59 16.73 8.52
N ARG A 271 0.63 17.41 9.69
CA ARG A 271 -0.51 18.19 10.21
C ARG A 271 -0.84 19.41 9.35
N ASN A 272 0.14 19.92 8.61
CA ASN A 272 0.02 21.17 7.86
C ASN A 272 0.21 20.94 6.36
N PHE A 273 -0.75 20.26 5.72
CA PHE A 273 -0.83 20.32 4.26
C PHE A 273 -1.26 21.70 3.77
N GLU A 274 -1.94 22.50 4.60
CA GLU A 274 -2.40 23.85 4.24
C GLU A 274 -1.26 24.87 4.10
N ASP A 275 -0.14 24.66 4.81
CA ASP A 275 1.06 25.50 4.69
C ASP A 275 1.99 25.06 3.55
N LEU A 276 1.78 23.86 3.00
CA LEU A 276 2.58 23.37 1.88
C LEU A 276 2.06 24.01 0.60
N SER A 277 2.93 24.75 -0.08
CA SER A 277 2.66 25.17 -1.45
C SER A 277 2.31 23.94 -2.28
N ASN A 278 1.09 23.93 -2.87
CA ASN A 278 0.62 22.88 -3.79
C ASN A 278 1.64 22.52 -4.88
N ARG A 279 2.59 23.42 -5.18
CA ARG A 279 3.63 23.25 -6.19
C ARG A 279 4.60 22.10 -5.90
N HIS A 280 4.78 21.70 -4.64
CA HIS A 280 5.68 20.59 -4.27
C HIS A 280 4.94 19.34 -3.81
N MET A 281 3.61 19.33 -3.83
CA MET A 281 2.80 18.18 -3.45
C MET A 281 2.73 17.18 -4.61
N SER A 282 2.81 15.89 -4.27
CA SER A 282 2.48 14.83 -5.23
C SER A 282 0.96 14.77 -5.46
N ILE A 283 0.52 14.18 -6.57
CA ILE A 283 -0.90 13.87 -6.79
C ILE A 283 -1.42 12.98 -5.64
N GLU A 284 -0.61 12.06 -5.12
CA GLU A 284 -0.93 11.21 -3.98
C GLU A 284 -1.25 12.01 -2.73
N ASP A 285 -0.43 13.02 -2.42
CA ASP A 285 -0.63 13.90 -1.27
C ASP A 285 -1.87 14.76 -1.46
N LEU A 286 -2.03 15.36 -2.64
CA LEU A 286 -3.17 16.20 -2.97
C LEU A 286 -4.49 15.43 -2.86
N MET A 287 -4.54 14.21 -3.41
CA MET A 287 -5.74 13.37 -3.33
C MET A 287 -5.99 12.88 -1.90
N SER A 288 -4.93 12.62 -1.12
CA SER A 288 -5.08 12.25 0.29
C SER A 288 -5.66 13.43 1.10
N GLN A 289 -5.14 14.64 0.92
CA GLN A 289 -5.66 15.84 1.57
C GLN A 289 -7.10 16.13 1.15
N TYR A 290 -7.42 16.02 -0.14
CA TYR A 290 -8.78 16.19 -0.64
C TYR A 290 -9.76 15.23 0.05
N VAL A 291 -9.42 13.94 0.12
CA VAL A 291 -10.30 12.94 0.76
C VAL A 291 -10.43 13.19 2.26
N LEU A 292 -9.37 13.60 2.96
CA LEU A 292 -9.44 13.87 4.40
C LEU A 292 -10.28 15.12 4.72
N THR A 293 -10.10 16.20 3.95
CA THR A 293 -10.80 17.47 4.18
C THR A 293 -12.25 17.45 3.69
N GLN A 294 -12.51 16.87 2.52
CA GLN A 294 -13.86 16.84 1.93
C GLN A 294 -14.64 15.57 2.32
N GLY A 295 -13.97 14.47 2.63
CA GLY A 295 -14.62 13.22 3.01
C GLY A 295 -15.40 13.31 4.32
N ALA A 296 -14.96 14.18 5.24
CA ALA A 296 -15.72 14.48 6.46
C ALA A 296 -17.08 15.12 6.18
N LYS A 297 -17.17 15.95 5.12
CA LYS A 297 -18.40 16.63 4.70
C LYS A 297 -19.31 15.71 3.88
N TYR A 298 -18.72 14.80 3.10
CA TYR A 298 -19.44 13.94 2.17
C TYR A 298 -19.03 12.46 2.29
N PRO A 299 -19.30 11.80 3.43
CA PRO A 299 -18.88 10.42 3.64
C PRO A 299 -19.47 9.44 2.62
N GLY A 300 -20.67 9.74 2.09
CA GLY A 300 -21.28 8.93 1.02
C GLY A 300 -20.52 8.98 -0.30
N VAL A 301 -19.84 10.10 -0.61
CA VAL A 301 -19.06 10.24 -1.85
C VAL A 301 -17.82 9.34 -1.81
N MET A 302 -17.09 9.34 -0.69
CA MET A 302 -15.87 8.52 -0.54
C MET A 302 -16.18 7.02 -0.66
N ALA A 303 -17.24 6.57 0.02
CA ALA A 303 -17.70 5.19 -0.10
C ALA A 303 -18.15 4.83 -1.52
N ASN A 304 -18.75 5.78 -2.26
CA ASN A 304 -19.16 5.55 -3.64
C ASN A 304 -18.00 5.49 -4.61
N ILE A 305 -16.92 6.24 -4.40
CA ILE A 305 -15.69 6.16 -5.22
C ILE A 305 -15.18 4.72 -5.20
N VAL A 306 -14.93 4.15 -4.02
CA VAL A 306 -14.37 2.79 -3.89
C VAL A 306 -15.33 1.74 -4.44
N ARG A 307 -16.63 1.83 -4.13
CA ARG A 307 -17.64 0.90 -4.66
C ARG A 307 -17.81 0.95 -6.17
N THR A 308 -17.56 2.10 -6.79
CA THR A 308 -17.66 2.23 -8.25
C THR A 308 -16.54 1.46 -8.93
N VAL A 309 -15.34 1.45 -8.35
CA VAL A 309 -14.21 0.66 -8.87
C VAL A 309 -14.47 -0.84 -8.72
N ASP A 310 -15.06 -1.29 -7.61
CA ASP A 310 -15.42 -2.71 -7.42
C ASP A 310 -16.41 -3.24 -8.47
N LYS A 311 -17.10 -2.36 -9.21
CA LYS A 311 -18.01 -2.73 -10.31
C LYS A 311 -17.30 -2.81 -11.67
N LEU A 312 -16.05 -2.36 -11.77
CA LEU A 312 -15.29 -2.42 -13.02
C LEU A 312 -14.91 -3.87 -13.31
N THR A 313 -15.07 -4.28 -14.56
CA THR A 313 -14.67 -5.60 -15.02
C THR A 313 -13.14 -5.70 -14.97
N THR A 314 -12.63 -6.76 -14.34
CA THR A 314 -11.20 -7.06 -14.39
C THR A 314 -10.83 -7.48 -15.82
N PRO A 315 -9.86 -6.81 -16.47
CA PRO A 315 -9.33 -7.29 -17.74
C PRO A 315 -8.83 -8.72 -17.58
N GLY A 316 -9.09 -9.59 -18.55
CA GLY A 316 -8.52 -10.94 -18.56
C GLY A 316 -7.00 -10.86 -18.44
N VAL A 317 -6.42 -11.63 -17.51
CA VAL A 317 -4.97 -11.71 -17.33
C VAL A 317 -4.36 -12.70 -18.33
N GLU A 318 -5.15 -13.68 -18.77
CA GLU A 318 -4.74 -14.71 -19.74
C GLU A 318 -4.37 -14.03 -21.08
N ASN A 319 -3.09 -14.10 -21.43
CA ASN A 319 -2.46 -13.49 -22.61
C ASN A 319 -2.27 -11.96 -22.59
N ALA A 320 -2.56 -11.29 -21.48
CA ALA A 320 -2.34 -9.84 -21.40
C ALA A 320 -0.85 -9.51 -21.29
N LYS A 321 -0.39 -8.52 -22.07
CA LYS A 321 0.96 -7.98 -21.92
C LYS A 321 1.07 -7.26 -20.58
N MET A 322 2.05 -7.67 -19.77
CA MET A 322 2.27 -7.09 -18.45
C MET A 322 3.11 -5.82 -18.54
N CYS A 323 2.74 -4.81 -17.76
CA CYS A 323 3.54 -3.61 -17.63
C CYS A 323 4.93 -3.95 -17.07
N ILE A 324 6.05 -3.66 -17.75
CA ILE A 324 7.39 -4.00 -17.20
C ILE A 324 7.67 -3.29 -15.88
N LEU A 325 7.18 -2.07 -15.71
CA LEU A 325 7.44 -1.28 -14.51
C LEU A 325 6.52 -1.69 -13.36
N CYS A 326 5.20 -1.62 -13.55
CA CYS A 326 4.26 -1.86 -12.46
C CYS A 326 3.73 -3.29 -12.39
N ARG A 327 4.00 -4.13 -13.40
CA ARG A 327 3.61 -5.54 -13.51
C ARG A 327 2.11 -5.79 -13.43
N VAL A 328 1.32 -4.86 -13.97
CA VAL A 328 -0.13 -4.99 -14.12
C VAL A 328 -0.47 -5.18 -15.60
N PRO A 329 -1.50 -5.97 -15.97
CA PRO A 329 -1.97 -6.08 -17.34
C PRO A 329 -2.19 -4.70 -17.96
N ALA A 330 -1.48 -4.43 -19.05
CA ALA A 330 -1.69 -3.25 -19.84
C ALA A 330 -2.75 -3.60 -20.89
N GLY A 331 -3.88 -2.89 -20.88
CA GLY A 331 -4.95 -3.09 -21.85
C GLY A 331 -4.45 -2.91 -23.30
N GLU A 332 -5.24 -3.39 -24.26
CA GLU A 332 -4.90 -3.46 -25.69
C GLU A 332 -4.49 -2.12 -26.33
N ASN A 333 -4.73 -0.99 -25.66
CA ASN A 333 -4.23 0.34 -26.04
C ASN A 333 -2.72 0.54 -25.83
N LEU A 334 -1.94 -0.51 -25.58
CA LEU A 334 -0.51 -0.49 -25.89
C LEU A 334 -0.38 -0.49 -27.40
N ASN A 335 -0.27 0.70 -28.00
CA ASN A 335 0.09 0.94 -29.39
C ASN A 335 1.02 -0.17 -29.94
N ALA A 336 0.42 -1.22 -30.49
CA ALA A 336 0.94 -1.91 -31.67
C ALA A 336 0.89 -0.84 -32.78
N ALA A 337 1.92 -0.55 -33.54
CA ALA A 337 2.98 -1.40 -34.04
C ALA A 337 4.23 -0.57 -34.38
N SER A 338 5.40 -1.22 -34.39
CA SER A 338 6.63 -0.77 -35.06
C SER A 338 7.38 0.45 -34.47
N GLY A 339 8.64 0.25 -34.08
CA GLY A 339 9.54 1.29 -33.58
C GLY A 339 9.40 1.65 -32.09
N SER A 340 10.52 2.01 -31.47
CA SER A 340 10.56 2.94 -30.33
C SER A 340 9.69 4.15 -30.65
N GLN A 341 8.71 4.47 -29.80
CA GLN A 341 7.94 5.69 -29.98
C GLN A 341 8.86 6.86 -29.61
N MET A 342 9.37 7.55 -30.63
CA MET A 342 10.05 8.83 -30.47
C MET A 342 8.96 9.89 -30.26
N ASP A 343 8.87 10.43 -29.05
CA ASP A 343 8.04 11.60 -28.78
C ASP A 343 9.00 12.80 -28.68
N ILE A 344 8.82 13.78 -29.56
CA ILE A 344 9.65 15.00 -29.55
C ILE A 344 9.07 15.90 -28.47
N GLY A 345 9.73 15.96 -27.31
CA GLY A 345 9.39 16.93 -26.28
C GLY A 345 9.53 18.37 -26.80
N SER A 346 8.88 19.33 -26.16
CA SER A 346 8.92 20.76 -26.52
C SER A 346 10.34 21.37 -26.56
N ASN A 347 11.37 20.63 -26.12
CA ASN A 347 12.79 21.00 -26.16
C ASN A 347 13.64 20.15 -27.12
N GLY A 348 13.05 19.25 -27.93
CA GLY A 348 13.78 18.45 -28.92
C GLY A 348 14.52 17.20 -28.40
N GLU A 349 14.49 16.91 -27.09
CA GLU A 349 15.07 15.68 -26.54
C GLU A 349 14.17 14.45 -26.81
N THR A 350 14.79 13.37 -27.30
CA THR A 350 14.12 12.12 -27.68
C THR A 350 14.28 11.07 -26.58
N THR A 351 13.22 10.77 -25.83
CA THR A 351 13.21 9.70 -24.81
C THR A 351 12.56 8.44 -25.37
N THR A 352 13.27 7.31 -25.33
CA THR A 352 12.74 6.01 -25.81
C THR A 352 12.05 5.27 -24.66
N VAL A 353 10.76 4.94 -24.82
CA VAL A 353 9.99 4.19 -23.81
C VAL A 353 9.84 2.71 -24.23
N PRO A 354 10.05 1.74 -23.32
CA PRO A 354 9.94 0.32 -23.67
C PRO A 354 8.51 -0.12 -24.04
N ARG A 355 8.40 -1.06 -24.99
CA ARG A 355 7.17 -1.52 -25.68
C ARG A 355 6.07 -2.16 -24.82
N SER A 356 6.23 -2.21 -23.51
CA SER A 356 5.30 -2.88 -22.59
C SER A 356 5.08 -2.09 -21.31
N THR A 357 5.10 -0.76 -21.36
CA THR A 357 4.72 0.08 -20.20
C THR A 357 3.27 0.50 -20.31
N CYS A 358 2.45 0.30 -19.27
CA CYS A 358 1.08 0.85 -19.27
C CYS A 358 1.11 2.38 -19.32
N TYR A 359 0.03 3.01 -19.80
CA TYR A 359 -0.05 4.47 -20.00
C TYR A 359 0.40 5.27 -18.77
N GLY A 360 -0.08 4.91 -17.57
CA GLY A 360 0.31 5.63 -16.36
C GLY A 360 1.78 5.45 -15.99
N CYS A 361 2.41 4.32 -16.31
CA CYS A 361 3.85 4.14 -16.11
C CYS A 361 4.65 4.87 -17.17
N MET A 362 4.21 4.86 -18.42
CA MET A 362 4.79 5.66 -19.50
C MET A 362 4.81 7.14 -19.12
N ARG A 363 3.70 7.70 -18.61
CA ARG A 363 3.64 9.10 -18.16
C ARG A 363 4.65 9.42 -17.06
N THR A 364 4.82 8.51 -16.10
CA THR A 364 5.83 8.67 -15.04
C THR A 364 7.25 8.61 -15.59
N LEU A 365 7.52 7.71 -16.53
CA LEU A 365 8.83 7.56 -17.16
C LEU A 365 9.21 8.75 -18.05
N LEU A 366 8.23 9.47 -18.61
CA LEU A 366 8.51 10.72 -19.35
C LEU A 366 9.05 11.85 -18.46
N ASP A 367 8.82 11.81 -17.13
CA ASP A 367 9.39 12.78 -16.19
C ASP A 367 10.85 12.47 -15.80
N MET A 368 11.35 11.33 -16.25
CA MET A 368 12.69 10.88 -15.94
C MET A 368 13.72 11.73 -16.67
N LYS A 369 14.68 12.29 -15.92
CA LYS A 369 15.82 13.02 -16.45
C LYS A 369 17.05 12.13 -16.40
N ALA A 370 17.89 12.23 -17.43
CA ALA A 370 19.20 11.59 -17.39
C ALA A 370 19.96 12.11 -16.15
N PRO A 371 20.63 11.23 -15.38
CA PRO A 371 21.44 11.69 -14.26
C PRO A 371 22.50 12.64 -14.83
N THR A 372 22.45 13.91 -14.43
CA THR A 372 23.51 14.86 -14.76
C THR A 372 24.79 14.27 -14.21
N SER A 373 25.69 13.83 -15.09
CA SER A 373 27.06 13.56 -14.69
C SER A 373 27.56 14.86 -14.09
N ASN A 374 27.69 14.93 -12.77
CA ASN A 374 28.51 15.97 -12.16
C ASN A 374 29.91 15.77 -12.73
N SER A 375 30.20 16.54 -13.78
CA SER A 375 31.51 16.82 -14.28
C SER A 375 32.12 17.88 -13.35
N GLY A 376 33.16 17.48 -12.61
CA GLY A 376 34.02 18.40 -11.85
C GLY A 376 33.73 18.40 -10.37
#